data_AF-A0A1F9RHS0-F1
#
_entry.id   AF-A0A1F9RHS0-F1
#
_cell.length_a   1.000
_cell.length_b   1.000
_cell.length_c   1.000
_cell.angle_alpha   90.00
_cell.angle_beta   90.00
_cell.angle_gamma   90.00
#
_symmetry.space_group_name_H-M   'P 1'
#
loop_
_entity.id
_entity.type
_entity.pdbx_description
1 polymer ?
#
loop_
_entity_poly.entity_id
_entity_poly.type
_entity_poly.pdbx_seq_one_letter_code
_entity_poly.pdbx_strand_id
1 'polypeptide(L)'
;MNHKVTREKALETLAVLAAASLLLFFIFKRPAFAVLAAAFLILALAFRGAAAAVAGWWLKFSEVLGKFNTALLLGLVYFLVLTPTALLFRLFTGRAKYLKFDPAAKSYFRERNRVFTPADLQNPW
;
A
#
# COMPACT_ATOMS: atom_id res chain seq x y z
N MET A 1 13.06 -9.52 -11.31
CA MET A 1 13.92 -8.36 -11.67
C MET A 1 15.05 -8.30 -10.64
N ASN A 2 16.27 -8.68 -11.00
CA ASN A 2 17.38 -8.82 -10.05
C ASN A 2 18.04 -7.43 -9.86
N HIS A 3 17.49 -6.61 -8.97
CA HIS A 3 18.15 -5.36 -8.60
C HIS A 3 19.45 -5.69 -7.87
N LYS A 4 20.58 -5.59 -8.58
CA LYS A 4 21.89 -5.56 -7.93
C LYS A 4 21.87 -4.36 -6.99
N VAL A 5 21.94 -4.61 -5.69
CA VAL A 5 21.96 -3.56 -4.68
C VAL A 5 23.18 -2.67 -4.96
N THR A 6 22.95 -1.42 -5.34
CA THR A 6 24.02 -0.43 -5.55
C THR A 6 24.77 -0.23 -4.24
N ARG A 7 26.09 -0.01 -4.31
CA ARG A 7 26.94 0.14 -3.12
C ARG A 7 26.42 1.20 -2.15
N GLU A 8 25.98 2.34 -2.65
CA GLU A 8 25.39 3.42 -1.85
C GLU A 8 24.16 2.95 -1.08
N LYS A 9 23.23 2.29 -1.77
CA LYS A 9 22.02 1.72 -1.16
C LYS A 9 22.35 0.69 -0.09
N ALA A 10 23.36 -0.17 -0.30
CA ALA A 10 23.79 -1.13 0.70
C ALA A 10 24.32 -0.44 1.98
N LEU A 11 25.15 0.59 1.81
CA LEU A 11 25.68 1.37 2.93
C LEU A 11 24.58 2.14 3.67
N GLU A 12 23.67 2.78 2.95
CA GLU A 12 22.50 3.46 3.52
C GLU A 12 21.67 2.48 4.37
N THR A 13 21.31 1.31 3.83
CA THR A 13 20.53 0.32 4.59
C THR A 13 21.26 -0.14 5.85
N LEU A 14 22.55 -0.47 5.79
CA LEU A 14 23.30 -0.90 6.96
C LEU A 14 23.47 0.22 7.98
N ALA A 15 23.64 1.47 7.54
CA ALA A 15 23.68 2.63 8.41
C ALA A 15 22.34 2.82 9.14
N VAL A 16 21.21 2.64 8.44
CA VAL A 16 19.88 2.68 9.04
C VAL A 16 19.68 1.52 10.04
N LEU A 17 20.11 0.29 9.72
CA LEU A 17 20.06 -0.84 10.66
C LEU A 17 20.93 -0.60 11.91
N ALA A 18 22.12 -0.04 11.72
CA ALA A 18 23.01 0.31 12.82
C ALA A 18 22.41 1.42 13.69
N ALA A 19 21.87 2.47 13.08
CA ALA A 19 21.19 3.56 13.79
C ALA A 19 19.97 3.04 14.57
N ALA A 20 19.15 2.18 13.97
CA ALA A 20 18.02 1.54 14.66
C ALA A 20 18.47 0.71 15.86
N SER A 21 19.54 -0.09 15.69
CA SER A 21 20.14 -0.88 16.79
C SER A 21 20.66 0.02 17.91
N LEU A 22 21.23 1.17 17.57
CA LEU A 22 21.75 2.14 18.52
C LEU A 22 20.63 2.89 19.26
N LEU A 23 19.52 3.22 18.60
CA LEU A 23 18.31 3.73 19.26
C LEU A 23 17.72 2.70 20.23
N LEU A 24 17.68 1.43 19.84
CA LEU A 24 17.25 0.34 20.72
C LEU A 24 18.16 0.18 21.94
N PHE A 25 19.47 0.41 21.77
CA PHE A 25 20.41 0.47 22.91
C PHE A 25 20.01 1.56 23.91
N PHE A 26 19.66 2.76 23.46
CA PHE A 26 19.23 3.83 24.37
C PHE A 26 17.93 3.53 25.12
N ILE A 27 17.01 2.79 24.49
CA ILE A 27 15.72 2.42 25.08
C ILE A 27 15.85 1.26 26.08
N PHE A 28 16.53 0.18 25.68
CA PHE A 28 16.61 -1.06 26.47
C PHE A 28 17.84 -1.14 27.38
N LYS A 29 18.84 -0.28 27.18
CA LYS A 29 20.14 -0.25 27.89
C LYS A 29 20.87 -1.61 27.96
N ARG A 30 20.63 -2.51 27.00
CA ARG A 30 21.31 -3.81 26.92
C ARG A 30 22.56 -3.69 26.03
N PRO A 31 23.76 -4.08 26.51
CA PRO A 31 25.01 -3.91 25.76
C PRO A 31 25.04 -4.68 24.43
N ALA A 32 24.23 -5.74 24.31
CA ALA A 32 24.09 -6.52 23.09
C ALA A 32 23.72 -5.66 21.86
N PHE A 33 22.88 -4.63 22.04
CA PHE A 33 22.47 -3.76 20.93
C PHE A 33 23.59 -2.84 20.44
N ALA A 34 24.48 -2.40 21.34
CA ALA A 34 25.65 -1.62 20.96
C ALA A 34 26.67 -2.46 20.17
N VAL A 35 26.88 -3.72 20.59
CA VAL A 35 27.73 -4.68 19.86
C VAL A 35 27.15 -4.95 18.46
N LEU A 36 25.83 -5.09 18.35
CA LEU A 36 25.16 -5.30 17.06
C LEU A 36 25.29 -4.09 16.12
N ALA A 37 25.13 -2.87 16.65
CA ALA A 37 25.32 -1.64 15.89
C ALA A 37 26.77 -1.51 15.38
N ALA A 38 27.76 -1.80 16.24
CA ALA A 38 29.17 -1.82 15.86
C ALA A 38 29.45 -2.88 14.78
N ALA A 39 28.88 -4.07 14.90
CA ALA A 39 29.03 -5.13 13.91
C ALA A 39 28.48 -4.71 12.53
N PHE A 40 27.31 -4.07 12.47
CA PHE A 40 26.76 -3.57 11.20
C PHE A 40 27.62 -2.46 10.59
N LEU A 41 28.17 -1.55 11.39
CA LEU A 41 29.09 -0.51 10.91
C LEU A 41 30.40 -1.10 10.37
N ILE A 42 30.98 -2.07 11.07
CA ILE A 42 32.19 -2.76 10.62
C ILE A 42 31.91 -3.52 9.33
N LEU A 43 30.79 -4.24 9.23
CA LEU A 43 30.37 -4.91 8.00
C LEU A 43 30.17 -3.94 6.84
N ALA A 44 29.59 -2.77 7.10
CA ALA A 44 29.39 -1.73 6.10
C ALA A 44 30.73 -1.18 5.56
N LEU A 45 31.73 -0.97 6.41
CA LEU A 45 33.05 -0.47 6.00
C LEU A 45 33.96 -1.55 5.39
N ALA A 46 34.02 -2.73 6.01
CA ALA A 46 35.06 -3.74 5.71
C ALA A 46 34.71 -4.65 4.52
N PHE A 47 33.44 -5.03 4.34
CA PHE A 47 33.06 -6.08 3.39
C PHE A 47 31.97 -5.65 2.41
N ARG A 48 32.37 -5.22 1.21
CA ARG A 48 31.45 -4.81 0.12
C ARG A 48 30.43 -5.90 -0.28
N GLY A 49 30.86 -7.16 -0.34
CA GLY A 49 29.99 -8.28 -0.74
C GLY A 49 28.97 -8.68 0.35
N ALA A 50 29.43 -8.77 1.61
CA ALA A 50 28.55 -9.07 2.74
C ALA A 50 27.53 -7.95 2.97
N ALA A 51 27.95 -6.69 2.81
CA ALA A 51 27.07 -5.55 2.93
C ALA A 51 25.91 -5.58 1.91
N ALA A 52 26.21 -5.88 0.65
CA ALA A 52 25.20 -6.02 -0.40
C ALA A 52 24.25 -7.21 -0.15
N ALA A 53 24.76 -8.33 0.38
CA ALA A 53 23.94 -9.48 0.73
C ALA A 53 22.95 -9.15 1.85
N VAL A 54 23.43 -8.58 2.96
CA VAL A 54 22.59 -8.21 4.12
C VAL A 54 21.54 -7.17 3.70
N ALA A 55 21.94 -6.13 2.97
CA ALA A 55 21.04 -5.13 2.43
C ALA A 55 19.98 -5.75 1.51
N GLY A 56 20.36 -6.67 0.61
CA GLY A 56 19.44 -7.35 -0.28
C GLY A 56 18.41 -8.21 0.46
N TRP A 57 18.82 -8.92 1.51
CA TRP A 57 17.91 -9.67 2.37
C TRP A 57 16.94 -8.75 3.12
N TRP A 58 17.46 -7.67 3.70
CA TRP A 58 16.63 -6.69 4.40
C TRP A 58 15.60 -6.03 3.48
N LEU A 59 16.02 -5.62 2.28
CA LEU A 59 15.12 -4.99 1.31
C LEU A 59 14.02 -5.96 0.86
N LYS A 60 14.34 -7.22 0.57
CA LYS A 60 13.32 -8.25 0.28
C LYS A 60 12.34 -8.44 1.42
N PHE A 61 12.84 -8.50 2.66
CA PHE A 61 11.99 -8.57 3.84
C PHE A 61 11.05 -7.37 3.94
N SER A 62 11.58 -6.16 3.72
CA SER A 62 10.79 -4.93 3.73
C SER A 62 9.73 -4.88 2.63
N GLU A 63 9.98 -5.46 1.46
CA GLU A 63 9.01 -5.52 0.36
C GLU A 63 7.82 -6.43 0.72
N VAL A 64 8.10 -7.59 1.33
CA VAL A 64 7.05 -8.51 1.82
C VAL A 64 6.24 -7.83 2.91
N LEU A 65 6.91 -7.18 3.87
CA LEU A 65 6.26 -6.45 4.94
C LEU A 65 5.41 -5.29 4.40
N GLY A 66 5.90 -4.59 3.37
CA GLY A 66 5.17 -3.51 2.71
C GLY A 66 3.89 -3.98 2.03
N LYS A 67 3.93 -5.15 1.37
CA LYS A 67 2.72 -5.78 0.77
C LYS A 67 1.71 -6.16 1.85
N PHE A 68 2.17 -6.78 2.93
CA PHE A 68 1.30 -7.14 4.06
C PHE A 68 0.69 -5.89 4.71
N ASN A 69 1.50 -4.86 4.97
CA ASN A 69 1.05 -3.60 5.57
C ASN A 69 0.04 -2.87 4.67
N THR A 70 0.26 -2.86 3.36
CA THR A 70 -0.69 -2.26 2.40
C THR A 70 -2.04 -2.97 2.45
N ALA A 71 -2.04 -4.31 2.40
CA ALA A 71 -3.27 -5.10 2.51
C ALA A 71 -3.96 -4.89 3.85
N LEU A 72 -3.18 -4.86 4.95
CA LEU A 72 -3.69 -4.64 6.29
C LEU A 72 -4.33 -3.24 6.43
N LEU A 73 -3.65 -2.19 6.00
CA LEU A 73 -4.15 -0.81 6.06
C LEU A 73 -5.40 -0.66 5.20
N LEU A 74 -5.39 -1.17 3.97
CA LEU A 74 -6.55 -1.08 3.09
C LEU A 74 -7.75 -1.86 3.65
N GLY A 75 -7.50 -3.05 4.19
CA GLY A 75 -8.51 -3.84 4.89
C GLY A 75 -9.06 -3.09 6.10
N LEU A 76 -8.20 -2.47 6.91
CA LEU A 76 -8.58 -1.70 8.08
C LEU A 76 -9.46 -0.49 7.68
N VAL A 77 -9.06 0.25 6.65
CA VAL A 77 -9.84 1.38 6.12
C VAL A 77 -11.19 0.88 5.57
N TYR A 78 -11.22 -0.24 4.85
CA TYR A 78 -12.45 -0.82 4.35
C TYR A 78 -13.42 -1.18 5.50
N PHE A 79 -12.93 -1.84 6.55
CA PHE A 79 -13.78 -2.30 7.65
C PHE A 79 -14.13 -1.20 8.65
N LEU A 80 -13.24 -0.24 8.92
CA LEU A 80 -13.48 0.83 9.90
C LEU A 80 -14.12 2.08 9.31
N VAL A 81 -13.96 2.33 8.01
CA VAL A 81 -14.48 3.54 7.36
C VAL A 81 -15.56 3.19 6.35
N LEU A 82 -15.24 2.43 5.31
CA LEU A 82 -16.18 2.20 4.20
C LEU A 82 -17.39 1.36 4.63
N THR A 83 -17.16 0.26 5.35
CA THR A 83 -18.20 -0.67 5.80
C THR A 83 -19.22 0.01 6.72
N PRO A 84 -18.84 0.70 7.81
CA PRO A 84 -19.81 1.40 8.64
C PRO A 84 -20.48 2.55 7.89
N THR A 85 -19.77 3.26 7.01
CA THR A 85 -20.39 4.31 6.18
C THR A 85 -21.48 3.73 5.27
N ALA A 86 -21.23 2.60 4.61
CA ALA A 86 -22.20 1.92 3.77
C ALA A 86 -23.38 1.36 4.58
N LEU A 87 -23.12 0.82 5.78
CA LEU A 87 -24.17 0.35 6.68
C LEU A 87 -25.04 1.49 7.18
N LEU A 88 -24.44 2.60 7.61
CA LEU A 88 -25.16 3.82 8.01
C LEU A 88 -26.01 4.34 6.84
N PHE A 89 -25.45 4.42 5.64
CA PHE A 89 -26.19 4.82 4.44
C PHE A 89 -27.40 3.92 4.17
N ARG A 90 -27.24 2.60 4.34
CA ARG A 90 -28.33 1.62 4.19
C ARG A 90 -29.38 1.73 5.29
N LEU A 91 -28.97 2.09 6.50
CA LEU A 91 -29.87 2.30 7.64
C LEU A 91 -30.70 3.57 7.46
N PHE A 92 -30.06 4.69 7.11
CA PHE A 92 -30.71 5.99 6.99
C PHE A 92 -31.52 6.15 5.69
N THR A 93 -31.09 5.53 4.59
CA THR A 93 -31.80 5.69 3.30
C THR A 93 -32.62 4.47 2.88
N GLY A 94 -32.63 3.41 3.70
CA GLY A 94 -33.36 2.17 3.43
C GLY A 94 -32.71 1.30 2.33
N ARG A 95 -33.28 0.10 2.09
CA ARG A 95 -32.89 -0.76 0.95
C ARG A 95 -33.01 0.04 -0.34
N ALA A 96 -31.87 0.24 -1.00
CA ALA A 96 -31.67 1.00 -2.23
C ALA A 96 -32.95 1.22 -3.07
N LYS A 97 -33.74 2.26 -2.75
CA LYS A 97 -34.77 2.79 -3.67
C LYS A 97 -34.15 3.51 -4.87
N TYR A 98 -32.82 3.63 -4.89
CA TYR A 98 -32.04 4.25 -5.96
C TYR A 98 -32.12 3.46 -7.26
N LEU A 99 -32.15 2.13 -7.19
CA LEU A 99 -32.60 1.31 -8.31
C LEU A 99 -34.12 1.19 -8.15
N LYS A 100 -34.86 2.06 -8.84
CA LYS A 100 -36.29 1.84 -9.10
C LYS A 100 -36.44 0.64 -10.03
N PHE A 101 -36.11 -0.55 -9.52
CA PHE A 101 -36.28 -1.79 -10.23
C PHE A 101 -37.78 -2.10 -10.20
N ASP A 102 -38.45 -1.90 -11.32
CA ASP A 102 -39.83 -2.30 -11.55
C ASP A 102 -39.82 -3.73 -12.12
N PRO A 103 -40.22 -4.75 -11.33
CA PRO A 103 -40.24 -6.14 -11.79
C PRO A 103 -41.26 -6.38 -12.92
N ALA A 104 -42.20 -5.46 -13.15
CA ALA A 104 -43.17 -5.54 -14.25
C ALA A 104 -42.67 -4.82 -15.52
N ALA A 105 -41.56 -4.09 -15.46
CA ALA A 105 -41.03 -3.37 -16.62
C ALA A 105 -40.40 -4.34 -17.62
N LYS A 106 -40.94 -4.34 -18.85
CA LYS A 106 -40.39 -5.13 -19.98
C LYS A 106 -39.00 -4.65 -20.42
N SER A 107 -38.66 -3.39 -20.17
CA SER A 107 -37.35 -2.80 -20.49
C SER A 107 -37.12 -1.53 -19.67
N TYR A 108 -35.89 -1.30 -19.23
CA TYR A 108 -35.44 -0.02 -18.66
C TYR A 108 -34.90 0.95 -19.72
N PHE A 109 -34.77 0.49 -20.97
CA PHE A 109 -34.41 1.36 -22.08
C PHE A 109 -35.62 2.23 -22.43
N ARG A 110 -35.41 3.54 -22.44
CA ARG A 110 -36.39 4.51 -22.96
C ARG A 110 -36.27 4.54 -24.47
N GLU A 111 -37.33 4.20 -25.19
CA GLU A 111 -37.39 4.46 -26.63
C GLU A 111 -37.31 5.97 -26.89
N ARG A 112 -36.30 6.38 -27.65
CA ARG A 112 -36.14 7.77 -28.11
C ARG A 112 -36.76 7.91 -29.50
N ASN A 113 -38.07 8.06 -29.56
CA ASN A 113 -38.77 8.41 -30.80
C ASN A 113 -38.59 9.90 -31.13
N ARG A 114 -37.41 10.26 -31.62
CA ARG A 114 -37.09 11.59 -32.15
C ARG A 114 -36.44 11.48 -33.52
N VAL A 115 -36.80 12.37 -34.43
CA VAL A 115 -36.14 12.48 -35.73
C VAL A 115 -34.78 13.12 -35.52
N PHE A 116 -33.72 12.38 -35.85
CA PHE A 116 -32.36 12.90 -35.74
C PHE A 116 -32.12 13.95 -36.82
N THR A 117 -31.72 15.15 -36.40
CA THR A 117 -31.37 16.22 -37.33
C THR A 117 -29.84 16.31 -37.47
N PRO A 118 -29.32 16.89 -38.57
CA PRO A 118 -27.89 17.07 -38.76
C PRO A 118 -27.21 17.87 -37.63
N ALA A 119 -27.95 18.72 -36.93
CA ALA A 119 -27.45 19.48 -35.77
C ALA A 119 -27.16 18.58 -34.56
N ASP A 120 -27.90 17.47 -34.38
CA ASP A 120 -27.70 16.52 -33.28
C ASP A 120 -26.40 15.71 -33.41
N LEU A 121 -25.79 15.69 -34.60
CA LEU A 121 -24.56 14.95 -34.90
C LEU A 121 -23.30 15.79 -34.71
N GLN A 122 -23.44 17.11 -34.52
CA GLN A 122 -22.28 18.01 -34.39
C GLN A 122 -21.59 17.91 -33.02
N ASN A 123 -22.30 17.46 -31.98
CA ASN A 123 -21.75 17.22 -30.64
C ASN A 123 -22.31 15.91 -30.05
N PRO A 124 -21.67 14.76 -30.34
CA PRO A 124 -22.15 13.44 -29.93
C PRO A 124 -21.81 13.02 -28.48
N TRP A 125 -21.07 13.84 -27.74
CA TRP A 125 -20.71 13.62 -26.32
C TRP A 125 -21.50 14.54 -25.38
#